data_AF-A0A4W5LC03-F1
#
_entry.id   AF-A0A4W5LC03-F1
#
_cell.length_a   1.000
_cell.length_b   1.000
_cell.length_c   1.000
_cell.angle_alpha   90.00
_cell.angle_beta   90.00
_cell.angle_gamma   90.00
#
_symmetry.space_group_name_H-M   'P 1'
#
loop_
_entity.id
_entity.type
_entity.pdbx_description
1 polymer ?
#
loop_
_entity_poly.entity_id
_entity_poly.type
_entity_poly.pdbx_seq_one_letter_code
_entity_poly.pdbx_strand_id
1 'polypeptide(L)'
;MEDALDNYVIRGVTHNIPLLREIITHPRFISGDITTNFLPEEYPEGFKGHQLTSEGRRELIATAAALYVSAQLRSQRFLGNLR
;
A
#
# COMPACT_ATOMS: atom_id res chain seq x y z
N MET A 1 -12.06 -7.57 -8.33
CA MET A 1 -12.69 -6.71 -7.29
C MET A 1 -11.64 -5.81 -6.66
N GLU A 2 -10.50 -6.39 -6.28
CA GLU A 2 -9.17 -5.78 -6.12
C GLU A 2 -8.95 -4.51 -6.96
N ASP A 3 -8.83 -4.65 -8.28
CA ASP A 3 -8.55 -3.53 -9.19
C ASP A 3 -9.61 -2.42 -9.14
N ALA A 4 -10.87 -2.77 -8.90
CA ALA A 4 -11.95 -1.78 -8.85
C ALA A 4 -11.82 -0.88 -7.62
N LEU A 5 -11.38 -1.44 -6.48
CA LEU A 5 -11.11 -0.66 -5.28
C LEU A 5 -9.84 0.19 -5.43
N ASP A 6 -8.81 -0.35 -6.08
CA ASP A 6 -7.54 0.38 -6.31
C ASP A 6 -7.73 1.58 -7.25
N ASN A 7 -8.67 1.50 -8.19
CA ASN A 7 -9.00 2.60 -9.10
C ASN A 7 -9.97 3.62 -8.50
N TYR A 8 -10.59 3.34 -7.35
CA TYR A 8 -11.61 4.21 -6.80
C TYR A 8 -10.99 5.37 -6.00
N VAL A 9 -11.16 6.61 -6.49
CA VAL A 9 -10.55 7.81 -5.87
C VAL A 9 -11.62 8.64 -5.17
N ILE A 10 -11.57 8.66 -3.84
CA ILE A 10 -12.37 9.57 -3.01
C ILE A 10 -11.44 10.62 -2.40
N ARG A 11 -11.87 11.89 -2.40
CA ARG A 11 -11.14 13.00 -1.78
C ARG A 11 -12.05 13.74 -0.80
N GLY A 12 -11.48 14.23 0.30
CA GLY A 12 -12.15 15.12 1.24
C GLY A 12 -12.96 14.46 2.35
N VAL A 13 -13.23 13.15 2.27
CA VAL A 13 -13.95 12.40 3.31
C VAL A 13 -13.21 11.13 3.71
N THR A 14 -13.37 10.72 4.97
CA THR A 14 -12.89 9.44 5.47
C THR A 14 -13.70 8.31 4.85
N HIS A 15 -13.03 7.27 4.35
CA HIS A 15 -13.67 6.12 3.70
C HIS A 15 -13.02 4.81 4.13
N ASN A 16 -13.76 3.70 4.00
CA ASN A 16 -13.33 2.37 4.40
C ASN A 16 -12.69 1.54 3.27
N ILE A 17 -12.39 2.13 2.10
CA ILE A 17 -11.76 1.42 0.97
C ILE A 17 -10.52 0.62 1.40
N PRO A 18 -9.58 1.15 2.21
CA PRO A 18 -8.42 0.36 2.65
C PRO A 18 -8.79 -0.90 3.44
N LEU A 19 -9.83 -0.84 4.29
CA LEU A 19 -10.33 -1.99 5.02
C LEU A 19 -10.97 -3.02 4.09
N LEU A 20 -11.83 -2.56 3.18
CA LEU A 20 -12.46 -3.45 2.20
C LEU A 20 -11.42 -4.13 1.33
N ARG A 21 -10.38 -3.38 0.94
CA ARG A 21 -9.27 -3.89 0.14
C ARG A 21 -8.51 -5.00 0.86
N GLU A 22 -8.21 -4.80 2.14
CA GLU A 22 -7.53 -5.80 2.98
C GLU A 22 -8.37 -7.09 3.13
N ILE A 23 -9.67 -6.94 3.40
CA ILE A 23 -10.58 -8.08 3.61
C ILE A 23 -10.63 -8.96 2.34
N ILE A 24 -10.73 -8.34 1.16
CA ILE A 24 -10.89 -9.12 -0.09
C ILE A 24 -9.62 -9.85 -0.50
N THR A 25 -8.46 -9.41 0.00
CA THR A 25 -7.17 -10.09 -0.16
C THR A 25 -6.85 -11.04 0.99
N HIS A 26 -7.67 -11.06 2.05
CA HIS A 26 -7.38 -11.85 3.23
C HIS A 26 -7.52 -13.35 2.92
N PRO A 27 -6.55 -14.21 3.28
CA PRO A 27 -6.56 -15.62 2.91
C PRO A 27 -7.83 -16.36 3.36
N ARG A 28 -8.33 -16.09 4.57
CA ARG A 28 -9.59 -16.66 5.07
C ARG A 28 -10.82 -16.23 4.28
N PHE A 29 -10.83 -14.98 3.81
CA PHE A 29 -11.94 -14.47 2.99
C PHE A 29 -11.92 -15.10 1.60
N ILE A 30 -10.74 -15.26 1.01
CA ILE A 30 -10.55 -15.93 -0.29
C ILE A 30 -10.92 -17.42 -0.19
N SER A 31 -10.53 -18.10 0.89
CA SER A 31 -10.85 -19.51 1.11
C SER A 31 -12.33 -19.76 1.45
N GLY A 32 -13.07 -18.71 1.82
CA GLY A 32 -14.45 -18.80 2.28
C GLY A 32 -14.62 -19.34 3.71
N ASP A 33 -13.52 -19.57 4.43
CA ASP A 33 -13.52 -20.02 5.83
C ASP A 33 -13.73 -18.83 6.79
N ILE A 34 -14.93 -18.25 6.69
CA ILE A 34 -15.37 -17.07 7.45
C ILE A 34 -16.60 -17.38 8.29
N THR A 35 -16.69 -16.70 9.43
CA THR A 35 -17.85 -16.71 10.31
C THR A 35 -18.50 -15.33 10.31
N THR A 36 -19.69 -15.20 10.90
CA THR A 36 -20.30 -13.89 11.16
C THR A 36 -19.48 -13.04 12.14
N ASN A 37 -18.50 -13.63 12.82
CA ASN A 37 -17.63 -13.00 13.78
C ASN A 37 -16.21 -12.73 13.24
N PHE A 38 -16.01 -12.85 11.92
CA PHE A 38 -14.73 -12.66 11.24
C PHE A 38 -14.03 -11.33 11.59
N LEU A 39 -14.77 -10.21 11.56
CA LEU A 39 -14.19 -8.88 11.80
C LEU A 39 -13.63 -8.72 13.23
N PRO A 40 -14.38 -9.04 14.30
CA PRO A 40 -13.83 -9.05 15.66
C PRO A 40 -12.67 -10.03 15.89
N GLU A 41 -12.64 -11.15 15.16
CA GLU A 41 -11.57 -12.15 15.26
C GLU A 41 -10.25 -11.64 14.65
N GLU A 42 -10.30 -11.09 13.44
CA GLU A 42 -9.10 -10.62 12.72
C GLU A 42 -8.66 -9.21 13.14
N TYR A 43 -9.61 -8.35 13.53
CA TYR A 43 -9.36 -6.95 13.87
C TYR A 43 -9.96 -6.55 15.23
N PRO A 44 -9.54 -7.18 16.35
CA PRO A 44 -10.12 -6.93 17.68
C PRO A 44 -9.94 -5.48 18.15
N GLU A 45 -8.81 -4.87 17.78
CA GLU A 45 -8.45 -3.48 18.11
C GLU A 45 -8.81 -2.50 16.98
N GLY A 46 -9.67 -2.93 16.05
CA GLY A 46 -9.99 -2.21 14.83
C GLY A 46 -8.88 -2.25 13.77
N PHE A 47 -9.21 -1.79 12.57
CA PHE A 47 -8.30 -1.77 11.43
C PHE A 47 -7.31 -0.60 11.54
N LYS A 48 -6.01 -0.92 11.67
CA LYS A 48 -4.93 0.07 11.82
C LYS A 48 -4.17 0.36 10.52
N GLY A 49 -4.74 -0.05 9.37
CA GLY A 49 -4.07 0.01 8.08
C GLY A 49 -3.23 -1.23 7.78
N HIS A 50 -2.91 -1.42 6.50
CA HIS A 50 -2.06 -2.50 6.04
C HIS A 50 -0.65 -2.37 6.63
N GLN A 51 -0.16 -3.44 7.27
CA GLN A 51 1.16 -3.46 7.87
C GLN A 51 2.16 -4.07 6.89
N LEU A 52 3.15 -3.29 6.50
CA LEU A 52 4.21 -3.77 5.62
C LEU A 52 5.07 -4.81 6.35
N THR A 53 5.38 -5.90 5.65
CA THR A 53 6.41 -6.84 6.11
C THR A 53 7.77 -6.15 6.14
N SER A 54 8.70 -6.67 6.95
CA SER A 54 10.07 -6.17 7.01
C SER A 54 10.77 -6.16 5.63
N GLU A 55 10.40 -7.11 4.77
CA GLU A 55 10.88 -7.21 3.39
C GLU A 55 10.25 -6.14 2.50
N GLY A 56 8.91 -6.01 2.48
CA GLY A 56 8.22 -4.99 1.68
C GLY A 56 8.63 -3.57 2.08
N ARG A 57 8.84 -3.33 3.38
CA ARG A 57 9.40 -2.05 3.86
C ARG A 57 10.81 -1.80 3.30
N ARG A 58 11.66 -2.81 3.26
CA ARG A 58 13.03 -2.70 2.73
C ARG A 58 13.03 -2.44 1.24
N GLU A 59 12.18 -3.13 0.49
CA GLU A 59 12.01 -2.93 -0.94
C GLU A 59 11.56 -1.50 -1.26
N LEU A 60 10.54 -1.00 -0.55
CA LEU A 60 10.08 0.39 -0.71
C LEU A 60 11.19 1.41 -0.44
N ILE A 61 11.98 1.21 0.62
CA ILE A 61 13.12 2.08 0.94
C ILE A 61 14.18 2.02 -0.16
N ALA A 62 14.50 0.82 -0.64
CA ALA A 62 15.49 0.63 -1.72
C ALA A 62 15.03 1.32 -3.01
N THR A 63 13.77 1.17 -3.41
CA THR A 63 13.20 1.85 -4.58
C THR A 63 13.21 3.36 -4.42
N ALA A 64 12.81 3.87 -3.25
CA ALA A 64 12.85 5.30 -2.96
C ALA A 64 14.28 5.86 -3.04
N ALA A 65 15.26 5.15 -2.48
CA ALA A 65 16.67 5.53 -2.54
C ALA A 65 17.21 5.53 -3.99
N ALA A 66 16.88 4.50 -4.77
CA ALA A 66 17.28 4.40 -6.18
C ALA A 66 16.69 5.53 -7.03
N LEU A 67 15.41 5.87 -6.83
CA LEU A 67 14.75 7.01 -7.48
C LEU A 67 15.42 8.33 -7.10
N TYR A 68 15.74 8.52 -5.82
CA TYR A 68 16.41 9.71 -5.33
C TYR A 68 17.80 9.89 -5.98
N VAL A 69 18.63 8.85 -5.97
CA VAL A 69 19.96 8.88 -6.59
C VAL A 69 19.86 9.12 -8.10
N SER A 70 18.90 8.47 -8.77
CA SER A 70 18.67 8.67 -10.21
C SER A 70 18.28 10.11 -10.55
N ALA A 71 17.43 10.73 -9.73
CA ALA A 71 17.05 12.13 -9.88
C ALA A 71 18.25 13.07 -9.65
N GLN A 72 19.09 12.80 -8.66
CA GLN A 72 20.31 13.58 -8.37
C GLN A 72 21.30 13.52 -9.54
N LEU A 73 21.59 12.32 -10.05
CA LEU A 73 22.50 12.14 -11.19
C LEU A 73 21.98 12.84 -12.46
N ARG A 74 20.67 12.78 -12.71
CA ARG A 74 20.04 13.49 -13.83
C ARG A 74 20.18 15.01 -13.69
N SER A 75 19.98 15.55 -12.48
CA SER A 75 20.15 16.98 -12.19
C SER A 75 21.59 17.45 -12.42
N GLN A 76 22.58 16.68 -11.97
CA GLN A 76 23.99 16.99 -12.17
C GLN A 76 24.40 17.01 -13.64
N ARG A 77 23.90 16.08 -14.46
CA ARG A 77 24.16 16.06 -15.91
C ARG A 77 23.63 17.32 -16.61
N PHE A 78 22.47 17.82 -16.21
CA PHE A 78 21.91 19.04 -16.77
C PHE A 78 22.78 20.28 -16.47
N LEU A 79 23.26 20.42 -15.24
CA LEU A 79 24.14 21.52 -14.84
C LEU A 79 25.54 21.44 -15.48
N GLY A 80 26.04 20.23 -15.74
CA GLY A 80 27.34 20.01 -16.39
C GLY A 80 27.36 20.42 -17.87
N ASN A 81 26.22 20.38 -18.56
CA ASN A 81 26.08 20.75 -19.98
C ASN A 81 25.88 22.26 -20.23
N LEU A 82 25.82 23.09 -19.17
CA LEU A 82 25.70 24.55 -19.27
C LEU A 82 27.04 25.30 -19.19
N ARG A 83 28.17 24.58 -19.27
CA ARG A 83 29.52 25.14 -19.40
C ARG A 83 30.12 24.76 -20.74
#